data_AF-A0A967S752-F1
#
_entry.id   AF-A0A967S752-F1
#
_cell.length_a   1.000
_cell.length_b   1.000
_cell.length_c   1.000
_cell.angle_alpha   90.00
_cell.angle_beta   90.00
_cell.angle_gamma   90.00
#
_symmetry.space_group_name_H-M   'P 1'
#
loop_
_entity.id
_entity.type
_entity.pdbx_description
1 polymer ?
#
loop_
_entity_poly.entity_id
_entity_poly.type
_entity_poly.pdbx_seq_one_letter_code
_entity_poly.pdbx_strand_id
1 'polypeptide(L)'
;QAGAVRVGQAVGRGDPTAARGAVRSALVSGAAFMSVTAVAFLTLPGPLTALYTEEPEVVAVAVALIPIAGVFQVADGLQVVAAGVLRGIGDTTAPFVANLLAFWMVGMPIGVYLGFRTPAGPVGLWWGLVAGLGLVALFLVARVRVRMSRDLARVLIEDPAPAPASRRASP
;
A
#
# COMPACT_ATOMS: atom_id res chain seq x y z
N GLN A 1 9.76 3.63 -6.58
CA GLN A 1 10.76 4.64 -6.14
C GLN A 1 10.53 6.01 -6.81
N ALA A 2 10.48 6.12 -8.15
CA ALA A 2 10.23 7.40 -8.83
C ALA A 2 8.93 8.13 -8.42
N GLY A 3 7.83 7.38 -8.19
CA GLY A 3 6.57 7.94 -7.67
C GLY A 3 6.69 8.53 -6.26
N ALA A 4 7.44 7.88 -5.36
CA ALA A 4 7.68 8.37 -4.00
C ALA A 4 8.50 9.68 -4.02
N VAL A 5 9.51 9.77 -4.90
CA VAL A 5 10.29 11.00 -5.10
C VAL A 5 9.41 12.13 -5.64
N ARG A 6 8.58 11.87 -6.65
CA ARG A 6 7.66 12.88 -7.20
C ARG A 6 6.64 13.37 -6.17
N VAL A 7 6.14 12.47 -5.32
CA VAL A 7 5.24 12.83 -4.21
C VAL A 7 5.97 13.67 -3.17
N GLY A 8 7.16 13.28 -2.73
CA GLY A 8 7.97 14.06 -1.79
C GLY A 8 8.33 15.45 -2.33
N GLN A 9 8.66 15.55 -3.63
CA GLN A 9 8.91 16.82 -4.29
C GLN A 9 7.65 17.70 -4.38
N ALA A 10 6.50 17.13 -4.74
CA ALA A 10 5.25 17.89 -4.81
C ALA A 10 4.76 18.38 -3.44
N VAL A 11 4.93 17.56 -2.40
CA VAL A 11 4.62 17.95 -1.01
C VAL A 11 5.60 19.01 -0.49
N GLY A 12 6.90 18.88 -0.79
CA GLY A 12 7.91 19.88 -0.43
C GLY A 12 7.71 21.25 -1.09
N ARG A 13 7.04 21.31 -2.25
CA ARG A 13 6.66 22.57 -2.92
C ARG A 13 5.40 23.24 -2.36
N GLY A 14 4.70 22.62 -1.39
CA GLY A 14 3.46 23.18 -0.84
C GLY A 14 2.27 23.18 -1.81
N ASP A 15 2.31 22.36 -2.88
CA ASP A 15 1.20 22.24 -3.84
C ASP A 15 0.37 20.97 -3.56
N PRO A 16 -0.75 21.09 -2.81
CA PRO A 16 -1.55 19.95 -2.42
C PRO A 16 -2.31 19.32 -3.60
N THR A 17 -2.52 20.04 -4.71
CA THR A 17 -3.18 19.50 -5.90
C THR A 17 -2.23 18.62 -6.71
N ALA A 18 -1.01 19.09 -6.95
CA ALA A 18 0.04 18.28 -7.57
C ALA A 18 0.42 17.07 -6.71
N ALA A 19 0.44 17.21 -5.38
CA ALA A 19 0.70 16.11 -4.46
C ALA A 19 -0.34 14.98 -4.58
N ARG A 20 -1.64 15.31 -4.63
CA ARG A 20 -2.69 14.29 -4.82
C ARG A 20 -2.61 13.62 -6.18
N GLY A 21 -2.32 14.37 -7.25
CA GLY A 21 -2.11 13.81 -8.58
C GLY A 21 -0.94 12.83 -8.62
N ALA A 22 0.17 13.17 -7.96
CA ALA A 22 1.35 12.31 -7.85
C ALA A 22 1.07 11.04 -7.02
N VAL A 23 0.36 11.17 -5.89
CA VAL A 23 -0.04 10.01 -5.07
C VAL A 23 -0.98 9.09 -5.82
N ARG A 24 -2.00 9.64 -6.49
CA ARG A 24 -2.98 8.85 -7.25
C ARG A 24 -2.30 8.11 -8.40
N SER A 25 -1.47 8.78 -9.18
CA SER A 25 -0.75 8.15 -10.29
C SER A 25 0.22 7.07 -9.82
N ALA A 26 0.93 7.27 -8.71
CA ALA A 26 1.80 6.26 -8.10
C ALA A 26 1.01 5.03 -7.62
N LEU A 27 -0.12 5.22 -6.93
CA LEU A 27 -0.96 4.11 -6.46
C LEU A 27 -1.61 3.35 -7.61
N VAL A 28 -2.16 4.06 -8.62
CA VAL A 28 -2.83 3.43 -9.76
C VAL A 28 -1.85 2.65 -10.63
N SER A 29 -0.70 3.24 -10.98
CA SER A 29 0.31 2.55 -11.79
C SER A 29 0.90 1.34 -11.07
N GLY A 30 1.19 1.45 -9.77
CA GLY A 30 1.65 0.32 -8.96
C GLY A 30 0.61 -0.80 -8.88
N ALA A 31 -0.64 -0.46 -8.56
CA ALA A 31 -1.73 -1.43 -8.50
C ALA A 31 -2.01 -2.08 -9.85
N ALA A 32 -1.97 -1.33 -10.95
CA ALA A 32 -2.18 -1.87 -12.29
C ALA A 32 -1.10 -2.88 -12.68
N PHE A 33 0.17 -2.53 -12.48
CA PHE A 33 1.29 -3.43 -12.75
C PHE A 33 1.18 -4.72 -11.92
N MET A 34 0.86 -4.59 -10.63
CA MET A 34 0.78 -5.74 -9.72
C MET A 34 -0.45 -6.60 -9.96
N SER A 35 -1.57 -6.01 -10.38
CA SER A 35 -2.73 -6.79 -10.83
C SER A 35 -2.41 -7.61 -12.07
N VAL A 36 -1.66 -7.06 -13.03
CA VAL A 36 -1.24 -7.80 -14.24
C VAL A 36 -0.35 -8.99 -13.88
N THR A 37 0.64 -8.79 -13.01
CA THR A 37 1.52 -9.89 -12.57
C THR A 37 0.78 -10.91 -11.69
N ALA A 38 -0.14 -10.47 -10.84
CA ALA A 38 -0.99 -11.37 -10.06
C ALA A 38 -1.88 -12.25 -10.93
N VAL A 39 -2.46 -11.71 -12.02
CA VAL A 39 -3.23 -12.51 -12.99
C VAL A 39 -2.35 -13.58 -13.63
N ALA A 40 -1.10 -13.27 -13.97
CA ALA A 40 -0.17 -14.27 -14.50
C ALA A 40 0.10 -15.40 -13.48
N PHE A 41 0.28 -15.06 -12.20
CA PHE A 41 0.50 -16.05 -11.13
C PHE A 41 -0.75 -16.91 -10.90
N LEU A 42 -1.95 -16.33 -11.00
CA LEU A 42 -3.21 -17.05 -10.83
C LEU A 42 -3.52 -17.99 -12.01
N THR A 43 -3.15 -17.60 -13.24
CA THR A 43 -3.53 -18.34 -14.46
C THR A 43 -2.47 -19.32 -14.95
N LEU A 44 -1.19 -19.12 -14.62
CA LEU A 44 -0.09 -19.94 -15.11
C LEU A 44 0.77 -20.61 -14.00
N PRO A 45 0.20 -21.12 -12.89
CA PRO A 45 1.02 -21.69 -11.81
C PRO A 45 1.80 -22.94 -12.25
N GLY A 46 1.20 -23.82 -13.07
CA GLY A 46 1.87 -25.02 -13.59
C GLY A 46 3.10 -24.71 -14.46
N PRO A 47 2.94 -23.95 -15.57
CA PRO A 47 4.06 -23.56 -16.41
C PRO A 47 5.16 -22.79 -15.66
N LEU A 48 4.78 -21.91 -14.73
CA LEU A 48 5.75 -21.20 -13.90
C LEU A 48 6.53 -22.13 -12.99
N THR A 49 5.88 -23.14 -12.41
CA THR A 49 6.55 -24.12 -11.54
C THR A 49 7.49 -25.04 -12.32
N ALA A 50 7.07 -25.48 -13.50
CA ALA A 50 7.84 -26.38 -14.36
C ALA A 50 9.16 -25.75 -14.85
N LEU A 51 9.29 -24.41 -14.82
CA LEU A 51 10.55 -23.73 -15.10
C LEU A 51 11.60 -23.90 -14.00
N TYR A 52 11.19 -24.19 -12.76
CA TYR A 52 12.08 -24.27 -11.60
C TYR A 52 12.38 -25.70 -11.15
N THR A 53 11.44 -26.63 -11.34
CA THR A 53 11.61 -28.01 -10.88
C THR A 53 10.72 -28.97 -11.64
N GLU A 54 11.21 -30.20 -11.82
CA GLU A 54 10.45 -31.33 -12.38
C GLU A 54 10.01 -32.32 -11.29
N GLU A 55 10.41 -32.10 -10.02
CA GLU A 55 10.08 -33.01 -8.92
C GLU A 55 8.59 -32.94 -8.55
N PRO A 56 7.80 -34.02 -8.73
CA PRO A 56 6.34 -33.97 -8.61
C PRO A 56 5.82 -33.48 -7.26
N GLU A 57 6.51 -33.85 -6.18
CA GLU A 57 6.14 -33.43 -4.82
C GLU A 57 6.31 -31.91 -4.63
N VAL A 58 7.38 -31.34 -5.18
CA VAL A 58 7.65 -29.90 -5.11
C VAL A 58 6.68 -29.14 -6.01
N VAL A 59 6.38 -29.69 -7.19
CA VAL A 59 5.42 -29.11 -8.13
C VAL A 59 4.03 -28.99 -7.49
N ALA A 60 3.57 -30.05 -6.82
CA ALA A 60 2.25 -30.05 -6.15
C ALA A 60 2.13 -28.95 -5.09
N VAL A 61 3.17 -28.73 -4.29
CA VAL A 61 3.20 -27.67 -3.27
C VAL A 61 3.28 -26.29 -3.93
N ALA A 62 4.15 -26.11 -4.91
CA ALA A 62 4.34 -24.83 -5.58
C ALA A 62 3.08 -24.35 -6.32
N VAL A 63 2.37 -25.25 -7.02
CA VAL A 63 1.11 -24.93 -7.70
C VAL A 63 0.04 -24.44 -6.72
N ALA A 64 0.04 -24.94 -5.47
CA ALA A 64 -0.86 -24.46 -4.43
C ALA A 64 -0.45 -23.08 -3.85
N LEU A 65 0.84 -22.76 -3.83
CA LEU A 65 1.38 -21.53 -3.24
C LEU A 65 1.44 -20.34 -4.22
N ILE A 66 1.68 -20.56 -5.52
CA ILE A 66 1.80 -19.47 -6.50
C ILE A 66 0.56 -18.55 -6.55
N PRO A 67 -0.68 -19.06 -6.53
CA PRO A 67 -1.87 -18.20 -6.43
C PRO A 67 -1.85 -17.27 -5.21
N ILE A 68 -1.37 -17.78 -4.07
CA ILE A 68 -1.25 -17.02 -2.82
C ILE A 68 -0.17 -15.95 -2.96
N ALA A 69 0.95 -16.26 -3.61
CA ALA A 69 1.99 -15.31 -3.94
C ALA A 69 1.46 -14.17 -4.84
N GLY A 70 0.53 -14.46 -5.76
CA GLY A 70 -0.15 -13.45 -6.56
C GLY A 70 -0.95 -12.45 -5.71
N VAL A 71 -1.73 -12.95 -4.75
CA VAL A 71 -2.48 -12.09 -3.80
C VAL A 71 -1.53 -11.30 -2.90
N PHE A 72 -0.49 -11.96 -2.38
CA PHE A 72 0.54 -11.35 -1.55
C PHE A 72 1.21 -10.17 -2.27
N GLN A 73 1.56 -10.34 -3.55
CA GLN A 73 2.25 -9.31 -4.34
C GLN A 73 1.43 -8.03 -4.48
N VAL A 74 0.10 -8.13 -4.62
CA VAL A 74 -0.78 -6.96 -4.69
C VAL A 74 -0.76 -6.19 -3.38
N ALA A 75 -0.86 -6.90 -2.25
CA ALA A 75 -0.83 -6.29 -0.92
C ALA A 75 0.54 -5.65 -0.62
N ASP A 76 1.64 -6.36 -0.87
CA ASP A 76 3.01 -5.87 -0.73
C ASP A 76 3.25 -4.60 -1.56
N GLY A 77 2.78 -4.62 -2.79
CA GLY A 77 2.79 -3.47 -3.66
C GLY A 77 2.14 -2.22 -3.14
N LEU A 78 0.90 -2.38 -2.71
CA LEU A 78 0.12 -1.29 -2.18
C LEU A 78 0.79 -0.73 -0.90
N GLN A 79 1.31 -1.62 -0.05
CA GLN A 79 2.08 -1.27 1.13
C GLN A 79 3.36 -0.49 0.77
N VAL A 80 4.16 -0.96 -0.20
CA VAL A 80 5.41 -0.33 -0.62
C VAL A 80 5.17 1.05 -1.20
N VAL A 81 4.14 1.22 -2.04
CA VAL A 81 3.79 2.53 -2.61
C VAL A 81 3.30 3.47 -1.51
N ALA A 82 2.39 3.03 -0.65
CA ALA A 82 1.87 3.86 0.44
C ALA A 82 2.97 4.24 1.44
N ALA A 83 3.85 3.31 1.82
CA ALA A 83 5.02 3.58 2.66
C ALA A 83 6.00 4.54 1.97
N GLY A 84 6.20 4.42 0.66
CA GLY A 84 7.01 5.36 -0.12
C GLY A 84 6.44 6.79 -0.07
N VAL A 85 5.12 6.92 -0.22
CA VAL A 85 4.40 8.20 -0.09
C VAL A 85 4.56 8.78 1.32
N LEU A 86 4.32 7.96 2.35
CA LEU A 86 4.43 8.39 3.75
C LEU A 86 5.86 8.82 4.11
N ARG A 87 6.88 8.09 3.62
CA ARG A 87 8.28 8.50 3.76
C ARG A 87 8.58 9.82 3.05
N GLY A 88 8.01 10.02 1.85
CA GLY A 88 8.16 11.26 1.09
C GLY A 88 7.58 12.50 1.80
N ILE A 89 6.61 12.32 2.70
CA ILE A 89 6.03 13.39 3.52
C ILE A 89 6.60 13.45 4.96
N GLY A 90 7.61 12.62 5.27
CA GLY A 90 8.26 12.57 6.58
C GLY A 90 7.59 11.69 7.64
N ASP A 91 6.51 10.96 7.31
CA ASP A 91 5.85 10.02 8.23
C ASP A 91 6.45 8.60 8.08
N THR A 92 7.65 8.38 8.64
CA THR A 92 8.39 7.10 8.56
C THR A 92 8.01 6.12 9.67
N THR A 93 7.45 6.61 10.78
CA THR A 93 7.10 5.81 11.95
C THR A 93 5.84 5.00 11.74
N ALA A 94 4.84 5.53 11.02
CA ALA A 94 3.60 4.81 10.75
C ALA A 94 3.81 3.50 9.96
N PRO A 95 4.57 3.46 8.85
CA PRO A 95 4.91 2.20 8.18
C PRO A 95 5.58 1.17 9.08
N PHE A 96 6.53 1.59 9.92
CA PHE A 96 7.26 0.69 10.81
C PHE A 96 6.36 0.06 11.87
N VAL A 97 5.60 0.88 12.59
CA VAL A 97 4.69 0.41 13.66
C VAL A 97 3.59 -0.46 13.08
N ALA A 98 3.01 -0.08 11.94
CA ALA A 98 1.98 -0.88 11.27
C ALA A 98 2.50 -2.27 10.90
N ASN A 99 3.72 -2.34 10.35
CA ASN A 99 4.34 -3.60 9.99
C ASN A 99 4.53 -4.51 11.22
N LEU A 100 5.09 -3.95 12.30
CA LEU A 100 5.31 -4.69 13.53
C LEU A 100 4.00 -5.23 14.10
N LEU A 101 3.00 -4.37 14.28
CA LEU A 101 1.72 -4.77 14.89
C LEU A 101 0.94 -5.76 14.02
N ALA A 102 0.85 -5.51 12.71
CA ALA A 102 0.08 -6.38 11.83
C ALA A 102 0.70 -7.78 11.72
N PHE A 103 2.03 -7.89 11.59
CA PHE A 103 2.68 -9.19 11.54
C PHE A 103 2.60 -9.92 12.88
N TRP A 104 2.85 -9.24 13.99
CA TRP A 104 2.89 -9.91 15.30
C TRP A 104 1.50 -10.22 15.87
N MET A 105 0.53 -9.32 15.72
CA MET A 105 -0.80 -9.49 16.32
C MET A 105 -1.77 -10.24 15.42
N VAL A 106 -1.57 -10.20 14.10
CA VAL A 106 -2.54 -10.76 13.14
C VAL A 106 -1.87 -11.84 12.29
N GLY A 107 -0.79 -11.51 11.58
CA GLY A 107 -0.16 -12.44 10.66
C GLY A 107 0.36 -13.71 11.32
N MET A 108 1.06 -13.58 12.44
CA MET A 108 1.62 -14.68 13.22
C MET A 108 0.52 -15.56 13.85
N PRO A 109 -0.47 -15.02 14.60
CA PRO A 109 -1.55 -15.84 15.16
C PRO A 109 -2.38 -16.55 14.09
N ILE A 110 -2.72 -15.88 12.99
CA ILE A 110 -3.47 -16.50 11.89
C ILE A 110 -2.61 -17.57 11.20
N GLY A 111 -1.35 -17.28 10.93
CA GLY A 111 -0.44 -18.23 10.27
C GLY A 111 -0.19 -19.47 11.12
N VAL A 112 0.01 -19.32 12.43
CA VAL A 112 0.18 -20.45 13.35
C VAL A 112 -1.12 -21.24 13.47
N TYR A 113 -2.27 -20.56 13.59
CA TYR A 113 -3.56 -21.22 13.68
C TYR A 113 -3.86 -22.02 12.41
N LEU A 114 -3.80 -21.40 11.23
CA LEU A 114 -4.08 -22.07 9.96
C LEU A 114 -3.02 -23.14 9.64
N GLY A 115 -1.74 -22.87 9.94
CA GLY A 115 -0.64 -23.78 9.62
C GLY A 115 -0.60 -25.05 10.45
N PHE A 116 -0.93 -24.96 11.75
CA PHE A 116 -0.77 -26.09 12.68
C PHE A 116 -2.10 -26.68 13.17
N ARG A 117 -3.20 -25.91 13.16
CA ARG A 117 -4.51 -26.39 13.65
C ARG A 117 -5.47 -26.79 12.53
N THR A 118 -5.10 -26.57 11.27
CA THR A 118 -5.96 -26.92 10.12
C THR A 118 -5.20 -27.80 9.12
N PRO A 119 -5.90 -28.51 8.22
CA PRO A 119 -5.28 -29.32 7.17
C PRO A 119 -4.51 -28.49 6.12
N ALA A 120 -4.55 -27.15 6.20
CA ALA A 120 -3.89 -26.27 5.23
C ALA A 120 -2.35 -26.36 5.30
N GLY A 121 -1.77 -26.75 6.44
CA GLY A 121 -0.32 -26.94 6.56
C GLY A 121 0.46 -25.70 6.09
N PRO A 122 1.49 -25.84 5.22
CA PRO A 122 2.28 -24.70 4.71
C PRO A 122 1.45 -23.59 4.05
N VAL A 123 0.36 -23.94 3.35
CA VAL A 123 -0.55 -22.97 2.72
C VAL A 123 -1.18 -22.06 3.77
N GLY A 124 -1.50 -22.60 4.96
CA GLY A 124 -2.05 -21.83 6.07
C GLY A 124 -1.09 -20.75 6.60
N LEU A 125 0.21 -21.03 6.66
CA LEU A 125 1.21 -20.04 7.07
C LEU A 125 1.28 -18.87 6.07
N TRP A 126 1.24 -19.17 4.77
CA TRP A 126 1.24 -18.14 3.72
C TRP A 126 0.01 -17.24 3.80
N TRP A 127 -1.17 -17.81 4.05
CA TRP A 127 -2.38 -17.01 4.27
C TRP A 127 -2.30 -16.10 5.50
N GLY A 128 -1.63 -16.54 6.56
CA GLY A 128 -1.30 -15.67 7.70
C GLY A 128 -0.45 -14.47 7.30
N LEU A 129 0.59 -14.69 6.50
CA LEU A 129 1.42 -13.60 5.97
C LEU A 129 0.61 -12.64 5.10
N VAL A 130 -0.20 -13.16 4.17
CA VAL A 130 -1.08 -12.33 3.32
C VAL A 130 -2.04 -11.49 4.15
N ALA A 131 -2.64 -12.05 5.20
CA ALA A 131 -3.53 -11.32 6.09
C ALA A 131 -2.79 -10.18 6.83
N GLY A 132 -1.57 -10.45 7.31
CA GLY A 132 -0.69 -9.45 7.92
C GLY A 132 -0.38 -8.29 6.96
N LEU A 133 0.14 -8.58 5.75
CA LEU A 133 0.43 -7.55 4.75
C LEU A 133 -0.82 -6.79 4.32
N GLY A 134 -1.93 -7.50 4.09
CA GLY A 134 -3.20 -6.89 3.70
C GLY A 134 -3.65 -5.84 4.71
N LEU A 135 -3.49 -6.13 6.00
CA LEU A 135 -3.78 -5.18 7.08
C LEU A 135 -2.83 -3.98 7.06
N VAL A 136 -1.52 -4.19 6.87
CA VAL A 136 -0.55 -3.08 6.75
C VAL A 136 -0.90 -2.20 5.56
N ALA A 137 -1.09 -2.80 4.39
CA ALA A 137 -1.42 -2.10 3.15
C ALA A 137 -2.67 -1.25 3.33
N LEU A 138 -3.74 -1.81 3.92
CA LEU A 138 -4.98 -1.09 4.19
C LEU A 138 -4.75 0.09 5.15
N PHE A 139 -4.02 -0.14 6.24
CA PHE A 139 -3.71 0.90 7.22
C PHE A 139 -2.90 2.05 6.61
N LEU A 140 -1.86 1.76 5.83
CA LEU A 140 -1.02 2.79 5.23
C LEU A 140 -1.77 3.57 4.15
N VAL A 141 -2.59 2.91 3.32
CA VAL A 141 -3.43 3.60 2.35
C VAL A 141 -4.44 4.51 3.05
N ALA A 142 -5.10 4.03 4.12
CA ALA A 142 -6.00 4.86 4.92
C ALA A 142 -5.26 6.06 5.53
N ARG A 143 -4.05 5.84 6.07
CA ARG A 143 -3.21 6.91 6.63
C ARG A 143 -2.83 7.96 5.59
N VAL A 144 -2.43 7.53 4.39
CA VAL A 144 -2.16 8.42 3.26
C VAL A 144 -3.39 9.24 2.92
N ARG A 145 -4.56 8.60 2.80
CA ARG A 145 -5.82 9.31 2.52
C ARG A 145 -6.14 10.37 3.57
N VAL A 146 -6.07 10.01 4.86
CA VAL A 146 -6.34 10.96 5.96
C VAL A 146 -5.36 12.13 5.96
N ARG A 147 -4.06 11.89 5.75
CA ARG A 147 -3.05 12.96 5.67
C ARG A 147 -3.35 13.91 4.50
N MET A 148 -3.62 13.36 3.32
CA MET A 148 -3.96 14.14 2.13
C MET A 148 -5.26 14.95 2.25
N SER A 149 -6.19 14.52 3.12
CA SER A 149 -7.44 15.23 3.42
C SER A 149 -7.32 16.29 4.52
N ARG A 150 -6.42 16.13 5.50
CA ARG A 150 -6.28 17.05 6.64
C ARG A 150 -5.44 18.30 6.34
N ASP A 151 -4.41 18.18 5.52
CA ASP A 151 -3.57 19.35 5.16
C ASP A 151 -4.32 20.35 4.25
N LEU A 152 -5.41 19.93 3.60
CA LEU A 152 -6.36 20.80 2.91
C LEU A 152 -7.13 21.76 3.81
N ALA A 153 -7.52 21.28 4.99
CA ALA A 153 -8.42 22.02 5.87
C ALA A 153 -7.75 23.26 6.48
N ARG A 154 -6.41 23.28 6.55
CA ARG A 154 -5.64 24.44 7.04
C ARG A 154 -5.40 25.52 5.98
N VAL A 155 -5.45 25.19 4.68
CA VAL A 155 -5.14 26.16 3.61
C VAL A 155 -6.39 26.89 3.11
N LEU A 156 -7.58 26.35 3.33
CA LEU A 156 -8.87 26.93 2.87
C LEU A 156 -9.54 27.90 3.86
N ILE A 157 -8.90 28.27 4.98
CA ILE A 157 -9.52 29.10 6.04
C ILE A 157 -8.85 30.48 6.20
N GLU A 158 -7.70 30.73 5.57
CA GLU A 158 -7.03 32.04 5.64
C GLU A 158 -7.21 32.83 4.34
N ASP A 159 -8.46 33.19 4.03
CA ASP A 159 -8.70 34.38 3.23
C ASP A 159 -8.53 35.59 4.17
N PRO A 160 -7.60 36.54 3.89
CA PRO A 160 -7.46 37.72 4.71
C PRO A 160 -8.78 38.48 4.73
N ALA A 161 -9.20 38.87 5.94
CA ALA A 161 -10.39 39.64 6.24
C ALA A 161 -10.65 40.75 5.20
N PRO A 162 -11.91 41.04 4.84
CA PRO A 162 -12.22 42.07 3.86
C PRO A 162 -11.54 43.38 4.26
N ALA A 163 -10.72 43.91 3.34
CA ALA A 163 -10.03 45.18 3.51
C ALA A 163 -11.03 46.23 4.05
N PRO A 164 -10.67 46.99 5.10
CA PRO A 164 -11.58 47.98 5.65
C PRO A 164 -11.98 48.94 4.53
N ALA A 165 -13.29 48.99 4.28
CA ALA A 165 -13.90 49.94 3.36
C ALA A 165 -13.60 51.36 3.86
N SER A 166 -12.53 51.98 3.37
CA SER A 166 -12.31 53.41 3.53
C SER A 166 -13.40 54.11 2.73
N ARG A 167 -14.33 54.68 3.50
CA ARG A 167 -15.48 55.45 3.06
C ARG A 167 -15.14 56.47 1.98
N ARG A 168 -16.10 56.58 1.07
CA ARG A 168 -16.27 57.60 0.03
C ARG A 168 -16.24 59.04 0.57
N ALA A 169 -16.03 59.92 -0.42
CA ALA A 169 -16.60 61.26 -0.62
C ALA A 169 -15.75 62.44 -0.13
N SER A 170 -15.07 63.19 -1.01
CA SER A 170 -15.57 64.25 -1.94
C SER A 170 -15.48 65.64 -1.30
N PRO A 171 -15.41 66.76 -2.04
CA PRO A 171 -15.13 66.99 -3.47
C PRO A 171 -13.76 67.64 -3.75
#